data_AF-A0A2H6MZQ4-F1
#
_entry.id   AF-A0A2H6MZQ4-F1
#
_cell.length_a   1.000
_cell.length_b   1.000
_cell.length_c   1.000
_cell.angle_alpha   90.00
_cell.angle_beta   90.00
_cell.angle_gamma   90.00
#
_symmetry.space_group_name_H-M   'P 1'
#
loop_
_entity.id
_entity.type
_entity.pdbx_description
1 polymer ?
#
loop_
_entity_poly.entity_id
_entity_poly.type
_entity_poly.pdbx_seq_one_letter_code
_entity_poly.pdbx_strand_id
1 'polypeptide(L)'
;NDLTGEHSCIMLKMLNEEEENTKESWLTAFWKDFRRRFLSLLSYKFSIFSPSLALNILQNRNVKQQSQSALSRNELEAVFIPYDLKRLEMYSRNMVDYHLIMDMIPTISRMYFLNQFGNMPLSATQAVLLLGIGLQHKSMDQLEKEIGLPSSQLMGLFNRTIRKVVQLLNSVQEKAVEEQMAVMKEVVMEPTLKSLNEDLEEAAKEFQEKHKNEIEKLKDLDLSQYIIRGDDEEWNEVLSKAGQDASVVSLKSDKKRKAEVTAGPRQEKKFKKKNPKLKLKK
;
A
#
# COMPACT_ATOMS: atom_id res chain seq x y z
N ASN A 1 28.63 43.31 -10.66
CA ASN A 1 29.46 44.49 -10.95
C ASN A 1 30.63 43.99 -11.76
N ASP A 2 30.72 44.35 -13.04
CA ASP A 2 31.78 43.82 -13.92
C ASP A 2 33.18 44.27 -13.48
N LEU A 3 33.27 45.33 -12.66
CA LEU A 3 34.52 45.84 -12.11
C LEU A 3 35.04 45.02 -10.93
N THR A 4 34.16 44.55 -10.04
CA THR A 4 34.56 43.81 -8.81
C THR A 4 34.21 42.32 -8.85
N GLY A 5 33.39 41.90 -9.82
CA GLY A 5 32.80 40.55 -9.84
C GLY A 5 31.73 40.32 -8.77
N GLU A 6 31.39 41.33 -7.96
CA GLU A 6 30.48 41.19 -6.83
C GLU A 6 29.02 41.50 -7.19
N HIS A 7 28.10 41.05 -6.33
CA HIS A 7 26.67 41.27 -6.46
C HIS A 7 26.19 42.35 -5.50
N SER A 8 25.39 43.29 -5.98
CA SER A 8 24.74 44.30 -5.15
C SER A 8 23.55 43.70 -4.41
N CYS A 9 23.45 43.94 -3.10
CA CYS A 9 22.36 43.46 -2.26
C CYS A 9 21.66 44.65 -1.59
N ILE A 10 20.33 44.70 -1.65
CA ILE A 10 19.50 45.68 -0.95
C ILE A 10 18.82 44.96 0.22
N MET A 11 19.11 45.39 1.44
CA MET A 11 18.51 44.84 2.66
C MET A 11 17.55 45.87 3.27
N LEU A 12 16.33 45.44 3.56
CA LEU A 12 15.28 46.29 4.13
C LEU A 12 15.02 45.89 5.58
N LYS A 13 14.91 46.89 6.46
CA LYS A 13 14.54 46.71 7.87
C LYS A 13 13.43 47.71 8.21
N MET A 14 12.30 47.19 8.69
CA MET A 14 11.27 48.02 9.31
C MET A 14 11.69 48.44 10.71
N LEU A 15 11.39 49.69 11.08
CA LEU A 15 11.72 50.25 12.39
C LEU A 15 10.48 50.46 13.28
N ASN A 16 9.28 50.51 12.70
CA ASN A 16 8.03 50.77 13.43
C ASN A 16 7.26 49.46 13.63
N GLU A 17 7.53 48.75 14.73
CA GLU A 17 6.88 47.45 15.05
C GLU A 17 5.54 47.61 15.77
N GLU A 18 5.19 48.82 16.24
CA GLU A 18 4.04 49.06 17.13
C GLU A 18 2.67 49.13 16.43
N GLU A 19 2.62 49.42 15.12
CA GLU A 19 1.35 49.68 14.40
C GLU A 19 0.76 48.45 13.66
N GLU A 20 1.51 47.36 13.50
CA GLU A 20 1.15 46.28 12.56
C GLU A 20 0.99 44.90 13.21
N ASN A 21 0.33 44.84 14.38
CA ASN A 21 0.26 43.61 15.17
C ASN A 21 -0.77 42.56 14.68
N THR A 22 -1.31 42.65 13.46
CA THR A 22 -2.43 41.78 13.03
C THR A 22 -2.43 41.22 11.62
N LYS A 23 -1.46 41.52 10.74
CA LYS A 23 -1.38 40.90 9.41
C LYS A 23 0.08 40.65 9.02
N GLU A 24 0.32 39.63 8.20
CA GLU A 24 1.65 39.36 7.62
C GLU A 24 2.19 40.67 7.02
N SER A 25 3.16 41.29 7.70
CA SER A 25 3.73 42.55 7.27
C SER A 25 4.26 42.40 5.84
N TRP A 26 4.09 43.39 4.98
CA TRP A 26 4.47 43.28 3.56
C TRP A 26 5.94 42.87 3.38
N LEU A 27 6.80 43.21 4.34
CA LEU A 27 8.21 42.78 4.37
C LEU A 27 8.36 41.26 4.52
N THR A 28 7.49 40.62 5.31
CA THR A 28 7.45 39.15 5.44
C THR A 28 6.97 38.48 4.16
N ALA A 29 5.98 39.05 3.46
CA ALA A 29 5.52 38.57 2.16
C ALA A 29 6.61 38.73 1.09
N PHE A 30 7.29 39.88 1.07
CA PHE A 30 8.42 40.14 0.18
C PHE A 30 9.58 39.17 0.45
N TRP A 31 9.87 38.87 1.72
CA TRP A 31 10.85 37.88 2.11
C TRP A 31 10.50 36.47 1.60
N LYS A 32 9.24 36.04 1.72
CA LYS A 32 8.79 34.73 1.21
C LYS A 32 8.98 34.64 -0.31
N ASP A 33 8.66 35.71 -1.05
CA ASP A 33 8.85 35.74 -2.51
C ASP A 33 10.33 35.76 -2.89
N PHE A 34 11.15 36.58 -2.20
CA PHE A 34 12.60 36.58 -2.36
C PHE A 34 13.19 35.20 -2.15
N ARG A 35 12.82 34.51 -1.05
CA ARG A 35 13.28 33.16 -0.73
C ARG A 35 12.97 32.18 -1.85
N ARG A 36 11.72 32.17 -2.36
CA ARG A 36 11.30 31.28 -3.46
C ARG A 36 12.07 31.56 -4.76
N ARG A 37 12.26 32.84 -5.12
CA ARG A 37 13.04 33.23 -6.30
C ARG A 37 14.51 32.86 -6.12
N PHE A 38 15.11 33.21 -4.99
CA PHE A 38 16.51 32.92 -4.70
C PHE A 38 16.81 31.42 -4.82
N LEU A 39 15.99 30.55 -4.23
CA LEU A 39 16.12 29.09 -4.38
C LEU A 39 16.09 28.62 -5.83
N SER A 40 15.34 29.31 -6.69
CA SER A 40 15.26 28.98 -8.12
C SER A 40 16.44 29.54 -8.91
N LEU A 41 17.05 30.65 -8.47
CA LEU A 41 18.22 31.25 -9.11
C LEU A 41 19.56 30.63 -8.64
N LEU A 42 19.56 29.85 -7.54
CA LEU A 42 20.77 29.21 -6.98
C LEU A 42 21.49 28.27 -7.95
N SER A 43 20.76 27.61 -8.85
CA SER A 43 21.33 26.72 -9.87
C SER A 43 21.94 27.45 -11.06
N TYR A 44 21.66 28.75 -11.22
CA TYR A 44 22.11 29.55 -12.35
C TYR A 44 23.41 30.31 -11.99
N LYS A 45 23.38 31.64 -12.03
CA LYS A 45 24.55 32.49 -11.77
C LYS A 45 25.05 32.42 -10.32
N PHE A 46 24.18 32.03 -9.38
CA PHE A 46 24.52 31.90 -7.96
C PHE A 46 25.07 30.51 -7.58
N SER A 47 25.28 29.62 -8.57
CA SER A 47 25.96 28.34 -8.35
C SER A 47 27.43 28.54 -7.95
N ILE A 48 28.03 29.67 -8.35
CA ILE A 48 29.41 30.03 -8.06
C ILE A 48 29.59 30.40 -6.57
N PHE A 49 28.53 30.82 -5.88
CA PHE A 49 28.61 31.23 -4.48
C PHE A 49 28.98 30.07 -3.57
N SER A 50 29.72 30.36 -2.50
CA SER A 50 29.91 29.40 -1.41
C SER A 50 28.52 28.99 -0.83
N PRO A 51 28.25 27.70 -0.63
CA PRO A 51 26.99 27.23 -0.07
C PRO A 51 26.78 27.74 1.36
N SER A 52 27.87 28.03 2.09
CA SER A 52 27.81 28.70 3.39
C SER A 52 27.24 30.12 3.27
N LEU A 53 27.65 30.88 2.26
CA LEU A 53 27.11 32.22 1.99
C LEU A 53 25.64 32.14 1.59
N ALA A 54 25.30 31.23 0.67
CA ALA A 54 23.93 31.03 0.22
C ALA A 54 22.99 30.63 1.37
N LEU A 55 23.46 29.80 2.31
CA LEU A 55 22.70 29.43 3.51
C LEU A 55 22.48 30.65 4.42
N ASN A 56 23.49 31.48 4.64
CA ASN A 56 23.36 32.70 5.45
C ASN A 56 22.35 33.68 4.83
N ILE A 57 22.32 33.80 3.50
CA ILE A 57 21.31 34.62 2.80
C ILE A 57 19.91 34.06 2.97
N LEU A 58 19.74 32.73 3.07
CA LEU A 58 18.44 32.09 3.27
C LEU A 58 17.95 32.13 4.72
N GLN A 59 18.85 32.32 5.70
CA GLN A 59 18.51 32.33 7.12
C GLN A 59 18.15 33.75 7.58
N ASN A 60 16.88 33.96 7.92
CA ASN A 60 16.43 35.19 8.57
C ASN A 60 15.78 34.86 9.91
N ARG A 61 16.44 35.27 11.00
CA ARG A 61 15.99 35.02 12.38
C ARG A 61 14.79 35.90 12.77
N ASN A 62 14.56 37.01 12.06
CA ASN A 62 13.51 37.98 12.39
C ASN A 62 12.14 37.56 11.87
N VAL A 63 12.10 36.78 10.79
CA VAL A 63 10.85 36.22 10.27
C VAL A 63 10.56 34.92 11.01
N LYS A 64 9.66 34.98 12.00
CA LYS A 64 9.12 33.76 12.63
C LYS A 64 8.50 32.92 11.52
N GLN A 65 9.13 31.79 11.25
CA GLN A 65 8.63 30.83 10.30
C GLN A 65 7.36 30.25 10.91
N GLN A 66 6.20 30.68 10.44
CA GLN A 66 4.95 29.99 10.75
C GLN A 66 5.16 28.53 10.33
N SER A 67 4.95 27.61 11.26
CA SER A 67 4.91 26.19 10.97
C SER A 67 3.83 25.98 9.93
N GLN A 68 4.23 25.87 8.66
CA GLN A 68 3.30 25.44 7.63
C GLN A 68 2.76 24.07 8.04
N SER A 69 1.50 23.83 7.68
CA SER A 69 0.83 22.56 7.91
C SER A 69 1.74 21.40 7.51
N ALA A 70 1.75 20.35 8.34
CA ALA A 70 2.52 19.15 8.06
C ALA A 70 2.22 18.66 6.63
N LEU A 71 3.26 18.26 5.91
CA LEU A 71 3.20 17.77 4.54
C LEU A 71 2.03 16.78 4.37
N SER A 72 1.10 17.09 3.45
CA SER A 72 -0.04 16.22 3.19
C SER A 72 0.37 15.06 2.28
N ARG A 73 -0.33 13.92 2.40
CA ARG A 73 -0.16 12.78 1.48
C ARG A 73 -0.36 13.17 0.02
N ASN A 74 -1.34 14.03 -0.28
CA ASN A 74 -1.60 14.46 -1.66
C ASN A 74 -0.44 15.28 -2.23
N GLU A 75 0.21 16.11 -1.40
CA GLU A 75 1.39 16.88 -1.80
C GLU A 75 2.59 15.96 -2.02
N LEU A 76 2.72 14.90 -1.20
CA LEU A 76 3.76 13.90 -1.36
C LEU A 76 3.59 13.10 -2.66
N GLU A 77 2.38 12.60 -2.94
CA GLU A 77 2.06 11.82 -4.15
C GLU A 77 2.12 12.67 -5.43
N ALA A 78 1.89 13.98 -5.34
CA ALA A 78 2.05 14.90 -6.47
C ALA A 78 3.53 15.09 -6.89
N VAL A 79 4.46 14.87 -5.96
CA VAL A 79 5.88 15.17 -6.15
C VAL A 79 6.73 13.89 -6.29
N PHE A 80 6.37 12.82 -5.59
CA PHE A 80 7.14 11.57 -5.55
C PHE A 80 6.29 10.38 -6.00
N ILE A 81 6.87 9.53 -6.86
CA ILE A 81 6.28 8.25 -7.21
C ILE A 81 6.63 7.23 -6.11
N PRO A 82 5.79 6.22 -5.81
CA PRO A 82 6.10 5.21 -4.80
C PRO A 82 7.47 4.52 -4.99
N TYR A 83 7.95 4.40 -6.23
CA TYR A 83 9.27 3.85 -6.53
C TYR A 83 10.42 4.76 -6.07
N ASP A 84 10.23 6.09 -6.08
CA ASP A 84 11.25 7.03 -5.62
C ASP A 84 11.44 6.97 -4.12
N LEU A 85 10.35 6.77 -3.37
CA LEU A 85 10.41 6.53 -1.92
C LEU A 85 11.21 5.26 -1.61
N LYS A 86 10.99 4.19 -2.38
CA LYS A 86 11.78 2.97 -2.27
C LYS A 86 13.25 3.20 -2.60
N ARG A 87 13.58 4.00 -3.62
CA ARG A 87 14.98 4.37 -3.96
C ARG A 87 15.65 5.12 -2.82
N LEU A 88 14.96 6.11 -2.23
CA LEU A 88 15.46 6.86 -1.08
C LEU A 88 15.67 5.95 0.13
N GLU A 89 14.77 5.00 0.37
CA GLU A 89 14.91 4.00 1.42
C GLU A 89 16.11 3.08 1.18
N MET A 90 16.32 2.60 -0.05
CA MET A 90 17.46 1.75 -0.41
C MET A 90 18.79 2.48 -0.19
N TYR A 91 18.87 3.76 -0.54
CA TYR A 91 20.04 4.60 -0.23
C TYR A 91 20.22 4.82 1.29
N SER A 92 19.14 5.08 2.02
CA SER A 92 19.19 5.24 3.48
C SER A 92 19.76 4.00 4.19
N ARG A 93 19.55 2.82 3.62
CA ARG A 93 20.06 1.52 4.08
C ARG A 93 21.46 1.20 3.55
N ASN A 94 22.12 2.12 2.85
CA ASN A 94 23.44 1.97 2.21
C ASN A 94 23.49 0.83 1.17
N MET A 95 22.35 0.44 0.58
CA MET A 95 22.31 -0.64 -0.43
C MET A 95 22.61 -0.15 -1.84
N VAL A 96 22.57 1.17 -2.04
CA VAL A 96 22.66 1.82 -3.35
C VAL A 96 23.53 3.07 -3.24
N ASP A 97 24.20 3.44 -4.33
CA ASP A 97 24.98 4.65 -4.44
C ASP A 97 24.13 5.93 -4.60
N TYR A 98 24.68 7.08 -4.21
CA TYR A 98 23.97 8.37 -4.17
C TYR A 98 23.51 8.84 -5.55
N HIS A 99 24.21 8.44 -6.63
CA HIS A 99 23.81 8.74 -8.00
C HIS A 99 22.39 8.28 -8.34
N LEU A 100 21.89 7.20 -7.70
CA LEU A 100 20.51 6.74 -7.92
C LEU A 100 19.47 7.64 -7.25
N ILE A 101 19.82 8.60 -6.40
CA ILE A 101 18.82 9.49 -5.79
C ILE A 101 19.00 10.96 -6.18
N MET A 102 20.02 11.28 -6.97
CA MET A 102 20.41 12.64 -7.36
C MET A 102 19.30 13.43 -8.05
N ASP A 103 18.43 12.76 -8.80
CA ASP A 103 17.24 13.34 -9.45
C ASP A 103 16.20 13.86 -8.45
N MET A 104 16.11 13.25 -7.27
CA MET A 104 15.12 13.61 -6.24
C MET A 104 15.63 14.68 -5.27
N ILE A 105 16.96 14.85 -5.14
CA ILE A 105 17.58 15.79 -4.19
C ILE A 105 17.19 17.25 -4.42
N PRO A 106 17.11 17.78 -5.65
CA PRO A 106 16.71 19.17 -5.88
C PRO A 106 15.33 19.47 -5.34
N THR A 107 14.40 18.53 -5.53
CA THR A 107 13.03 18.60 -5.05
C THR A 107 12.98 18.56 -3.53
N ILE A 108 13.65 17.58 -2.90
CA ILE A 108 13.78 17.47 -1.44
C ILE A 108 14.37 18.76 -0.86
N SER A 109 15.43 19.28 -1.47
CA SER A 109 16.10 20.50 -1.01
C SER A 109 15.18 21.70 -1.09
N ARG A 110 14.42 21.85 -2.18
CA ARG A 110 13.44 22.92 -2.34
C ARG A 110 12.34 22.84 -1.27
N MET A 111 11.78 21.65 -1.03
CA MET A 111 10.75 21.46 0.00
C MET A 111 11.29 21.78 1.41
N TYR A 112 12.53 21.36 1.71
CA TYR A 112 13.21 21.69 2.96
C TYR A 112 13.39 23.20 3.13
N PHE A 113 13.99 23.85 2.15
CA PHE A 113 14.21 25.29 2.17
C PHE A 113 12.96 26.12 1.89
N LEU A 114 11.78 25.53 1.69
CA LEU A 114 10.49 26.22 1.73
C LEU A 114 9.72 25.93 3.02
N ASN A 115 10.31 25.20 3.97
CA ASN A 115 9.71 24.78 5.24
C ASN A 115 8.50 23.85 5.12
N GLN A 116 8.35 23.15 3.99
CA GLN A 116 7.26 22.19 3.80
C GLN A 116 7.44 20.91 4.63
N PHE A 117 8.69 20.58 4.97
CA PHE A 117 9.02 19.47 5.87
C PHE A 117 8.78 19.77 7.37
N GLY A 118 8.23 20.94 7.69
CA GLY A 118 7.96 21.32 9.08
C GLY A 118 9.23 21.40 9.92
N ASN A 119 9.18 20.90 11.15
CA ASN A 119 10.28 20.98 12.11
C ASN A 119 11.27 19.82 11.94
N MET A 120 12.07 19.84 10.87
CA MET A 120 13.13 18.86 10.64
C MET A 120 14.51 19.51 10.90
N PRO A 121 15.09 19.34 12.10
CA PRO A 121 16.34 20.01 12.45
C PRO A 121 17.53 19.36 11.71
N LEU A 122 18.15 20.13 10.81
CA LEU A 122 19.47 19.81 10.25
C LEU A 122 20.54 20.59 11.00
N SER A 123 21.70 19.96 11.14
CA SER A 123 22.91 20.72 11.49
C SER A 123 23.24 21.71 10.37
N ALA A 124 23.88 22.83 10.70
CA ALA A 124 24.27 23.84 9.72
C ALA A 124 25.04 23.22 8.55
N THR A 125 26.01 22.33 8.82
CA THR A 125 26.79 21.63 7.79
C THR A 125 25.92 20.72 6.92
N GLN A 126 24.90 20.06 7.49
CA GLN A 126 23.95 19.23 6.73
C GLN A 126 23.09 20.08 5.80
N ALA A 127 22.64 21.25 6.26
CA ALA A 127 21.87 22.19 5.45
C ALA A 127 22.72 22.80 4.31
N VAL A 128 23.96 23.21 4.60
CA VAL A 128 24.94 23.67 3.59
C VAL A 128 25.14 22.60 2.53
N LEU A 129 25.33 21.34 2.94
CA LEU A 129 25.53 20.21 2.03
C LEU A 129 24.31 19.96 1.14
N LEU A 130 23.11 19.95 1.73
CA LEU A 130 21.86 19.78 0.99
C LEU A 130 21.65 20.92 -0.03
N LEU A 131 21.95 22.15 0.35
CA LEU A 131 21.91 23.33 -0.53
C LEU A 131 22.88 23.21 -1.71
N GLY A 132 24.13 22.81 -1.42
CA GLY A 132 25.18 22.68 -2.41
C GLY A 132 24.88 21.61 -3.46
N ILE A 133 24.49 20.41 -3.03
CA ILE A 133 24.19 19.29 -3.93
C ILE A 133 22.85 19.53 -4.64
N GLY A 134 21.82 19.90 -3.89
CA GLY A 134 20.45 19.93 -4.42
C GLY A 134 20.11 21.17 -5.23
N LEU A 135 20.54 22.35 -4.79
CA LEU A 135 20.09 23.63 -5.38
C LEU A 135 21.19 24.34 -6.17
N GLN A 136 22.46 24.18 -5.80
CA GLN A 136 23.59 24.71 -6.58
C GLN A 136 24.18 23.69 -7.56
N HIS A 137 23.77 22.41 -7.47
CA HIS A 137 24.26 21.30 -8.30
C HIS A 137 25.80 21.17 -8.34
N LYS A 138 26.45 21.45 -7.21
CA LYS A 138 27.90 21.29 -7.08
C LYS A 138 28.29 19.82 -6.99
N SER A 139 29.45 19.49 -7.54
CA SER A 139 30.03 18.16 -7.36
C SER A 139 30.53 17.97 -5.93
N MET A 140 30.64 16.71 -5.52
CA MET A 140 31.15 16.37 -4.19
C MET A 140 32.57 16.91 -3.96
N ASP A 141 33.42 16.85 -4.98
CA ASP A 141 34.81 17.32 -4.91
C ASP A 141 34.91 18.85 -4.74
N GLN A 142 33.95 19.59 -5.30
CA GLN A 142 33.87 21.04 -5.10
C GLN A 142 33.45 21.35 -3.66
N LEU A 143 32.48 20.60 -3.14
CA LEU A 143 32.00 20.76 -1.77
C LEU A 143 33.06 20.38 -0.72
N GLU A 144 33.89 19.38 -1.00
CA GLU A 144 35.04 19.02 -0.15
C GLU A 144 36.01 20.21 0.02
N LYS A 145 36.33 20.91 -1.08
CA LYS A 145 37.22 22.09 -1.05
C LYS A 145 36.61 23.28 -0.33
N GLU A 146 35.31 23.52 -0.50
CA GLU A 146 34.62 24.69 0.05
C GLU A 146 34.24 24.53 1.53
N ILE A 147 33.86 23.31 1.92
CA ILE A 147 33.46 22.99 3.30
C ILE A 147 34.70 22.62 4.14
N GLY A 148 35.77 22.13 3.52
CA GLY A 148 37.00 21.73 4.20
C GLY A 148 36.88 20.41 4.98
N LEU A 149 35.92 19.56 4.60
CA LEU A 149 35.72 18.23 5.20
C LEU A 149 36.02 17.13 4.16
N PRO A 150 36.60 15.99 4.58
CA PRO A 150 36.83 14.86 3.69
C PRO A 150 35.54 14.36 3.01
N SER A 151 35.63 13.98 1.73
CA SER A 151 34.49 13.49 0.94
C SER A 151 33.73 12.32 1.61
N SER A 152 34.43 11.43 2.31
CA SER A 152 33.82 10.33 3.07
C SER A 152 32.90 10.81 4.21
N GLN A 153 33.30 11.87 4.92
CA GLN A 153 32.51 12.45 6.00
C GLN A 153 31.30 13.19 5.46
N LEU A 154 31.48 13.93 4.37
CA LEU A 154 30.38 14.60 3.68
C LEU A 154 29.33 13.58 3.19
N MET A 155 29.75 12.44 2.62
CA MET A 155 28.82 11.39 2.19
C MET A 155 28.07 10.79 3.39
N GLY A 156 28.75 10.58 4.52
CA GLY A 156 28.12 10.16 5.77
C GLY A 156 27.08 11.17 6.29
N LEU A 157 27.37 12.47 6.21
CA LEU A 157 26.44 13.54 6.60
C LEU A 157 25.24 13.62 5.65
N PHE A 158 25.47 13.44 4.35
CA PHE A 158 24.43 13.38 3.34
C PHE A 158 23.49 12.20 3.61
N ASN A 159 24.03 11.00 3.84
CA ASN A 159 23.24 9.82 4.19
C ASN A 159 22.40 10.02 5.46
N ARG A 160 22.97 10.61 6.51
CA ARG A 160 22.22 10.97 7.72
C ARG A 160 21.07 11.94 7.43
N THR A 161 21.26 12.87 6.50
CA THR A 161 20.23 13.82 6.08
C THR A 161 19.10 13.10 5.33
N ILE A 162 19.44 12.21 4.38
CA ILE A 162 18.45 11.42 3.66
C ILE A 162 17.68 10.48 4.59
N ARG A 163 18.34 9.86 5.58
CA ARG A 163 17.64 9.05 6.62
C ARG A 163 16.56 9.85 7.34
N LYS A 164 16.85 11.09 7.75
CA LYS A 164 15.85 11.97 8.38
C LYS A 164 14.69 12.31 7.44
N VAL A 165 14.98 12.56 6.17
CA VAL A 165 13.96 12.80 5.14
C VAL A 165 13.08 11.56 4.97
N VAL A 166 13.67 10.37 4.80
CA VAL A 166 12.91 9.11 4.66
C VAL A 166 12.05 8.84 5.89
N GLN A 167 12.57 9.06 7.10
CA GLN A 167 11.79 8.92 8.34
C GLN A 167 10.57 9.86 8.36
N LEU A 168 10.75 11.11 7.94
CA LEU A 168 9.65 12.06 7.83
C LEU A 168 8.61 11.61 6.79
N LEU A 169 9.05 11.21 5.60
CA LEU A 169 8.16 10.75 4.54
C LEU A 169 7.37 9.50 4.95
N ASN A 170 8.03 8.53 5.59
CA ASN A 170 7.36 7.35 6.12
C ASN A 170 6.34 7.73 7.20
N SER A 171 6.66 8.66 8.09
CA SER A 171 5.72 9.12 9.13
C SER A 171 4.46 9.78 8.54
N VAL A 172 4.59 10.46 7.40
CA VAL A 172 3.44 11.05 6.67
C VAL A 172 2.60 9.94 6.03
N GLN A 173 3.24 8.92 5.45
CA GLN A 173 2.52 7.78 4.89
C GLN A 173 1.81 6.95 5.95
N GLU A 174 2.47 6.67 7.07
CA GLU A 174 1.91 5.93 8.22
C GLU A 174 0.67 6.65 8.75
N LYS A 175 0.75 7.96 9.02
CA LYS A 175 -0.40 8.76 9.45
C LYS A 175 -1.57 8.71 8.47
N ALA A 176 -1.29 8.80 7.17
CA ALA A 176 -2.34 8.74 6.18
C ALA A 176 -2.98 7.35 6.04
N VAL A 177 -2.22 6.28 6.33
CA VAL A 177 -2.76 4.92 6.42
C VAL A 177 -3.56 4.74 7.70
N GLU A 178 -3.10 5.26 8.84
CA GLU A 178 -3.85 5.28 10.11
C GLU A 178 -5.19 5.98 9.96
N GLU A 179 -5.22 7.16 9.31
CA GLU A 179 -6.47 7.88 9.00
C GLU A 179 -7.41 7.05 8.12
N GLN A 180 -6.89 6.34 7.10
CA GLN A 180 -7.69 5.47 6.24
C GLN A 180 -8.20 4.21 6.98
N MET A 181 -7.39 3.66 7.89
CA MET A 181 -7.77 2.50 8.71
C MET A 181 -8.79 2.88 9.79
N ALA A 182 -8.68 4.06 10.41
CA ALA A 182 -9.65 4.55 11.39
C ALA A 182 -11.04 4.80 10.76
N VAL A 183 -11.09 5.07 9.46
CA VAL A 183 -12.34 5.21 8.69
C VAL A 183 -12.95 3.86 8.29
N MET A 184 -12.24 2.73 8.46
CA MET A 184 -12.84 1.40 8.33
C MET A 184 -13.77 1.12 9.52
N LYS A 185 -15.01 1.63 9.38
CA LYS A 185 -16.26 1.28 10.10
C LYS A 185 -16.07 0.83 11.54
N GLU A 186 -16.55 1.64 12.48
CA GLU A 186 -17.24 1.09 13.64
C GLU A 186 -18.27 0.07 13.10
N VAL A 187 -17.97 -1.21 13.25
CA VAL A 187 -18.96 -2.26 13.09
C VAL A 187 -19.91 -2.05 14.26
N VAL A 188 -20.94 -1.24 14.05
CA VAL A 188 -22.08 -1.19 14.94
C VAL A 188 -22.66 -2.59 14.90
N MET A 189 -22.35 -3.39 15.92
CA MET A 189 -22.96 -4.69 16.16
C MET A 189 -24.40 -4.42 16.56
N GLU A 190 -25.24 -4.13 15.58
CA GLU A 190 -26.68 -4.11 15.78
C GLU A 190 -27.12 -5.52 16.20
N PRO A 191 -27.79 -5.69 17.35
CA PRO A 191 -28.33 -6.98 17.74
C PRO A 191 -29.23 -7.47 16.62
N THR A 192 -28.95 -8.67 16.11
CA THR A 192 -29.81 -9.30 15.12
C THR A 192 -31.22 -9.43 15.72
N LEU A 193 -32.26 -9.02 14.98
CA LEU A 193 -33.65 -9.04 15.45
C LEU A 193 -34.15 -10.45 15.82
N LYS A 194 -33.49 -11.48 15.28
CA LYS A 194 -33.68 -12.88 15.61
C LYS A 194 -32.46 -13.40 16.36
N SER A 195 -32.69 -14.22 17.37
CA SER A 195 -31.61 -14.95 18.02
C SER A 195 -31.08 -16.07 17.12
N LEU A 196 -29.80 -16.41 17.26
CA LEU A 196 -29.21 -17.55 16.53
C LEU A 196 -30.01 -18.85 16.74
N ASN A 197 -30.59 -19.03 17.93
CA ASN A 197 -31.43 -20.18 18.24
C ASN A 197 -32.73 -20.20 17.42
N GLU A 198 -33.39 -19.06 17.24
CA GLU A 198 -34.63 -18.97 16.44
C GLU A 198 -34.36 -19.27 14.96
N ASP A 199 -33.25 -18.77 14.40
CA ASP A 199 -32.85 -19.08 13.02
C ASP A 199 -32.49 -20.56 12.83
N LEU A 200 -31.82 -21.17 13.83
CA LEU A 200 -31.52 -22.60 13.82
C LEU A 200 -32.78 -23.46 13.93
N GLU A 201 -33.77 -23.04 14.73
CA GLU A 201 -35.06 -23.72 14.84
C GLU A 201 -35.91 -23.59 13.58
N GLU A 202 -35.91 -22.43 12.93
CA GLU A 202 -36.61 -22.20 11.64
C GLU A 202 -36.00 -23.09 10.55
N ALA A 203 -34.67 -23.13 10.45
CA ALA A 203 -33.95 -24.02 9.53
C ALA A 203 -34.19 -25.51 9.82
N ALA A 204 -34.27 -25.90 11.10
CA ALA A 204 -34.56 -27.28 11.50
C ALA A 204 -35.98 -27.70 11.11
N LYS A 205 -36.98 -26.81 11.27
CA LYS A 205 -38.37 -27.06 10.86
C LYS A 205 -38.47 -27.21 9.33
N GLU A 206 -37.84 -26.31 8.58
CA GLU A 206 -37.81 -26.43 7.12
C GLU A 206 -37.17 -27.75 6.65
N PHE A 207 -36.10 -28.19 7.31
CA PHE A 207 -35.44 -29.46 7.00
C PHE A 207 -36.36 -30.64 7.30
N GLN A 208 -37.05 -30.63 8.45
CA GLN A 208 -37.99 -31.68 8.82
C GLN A 208 -39.18 -31.76 7.86
N GLU A 209 -39.72 -30.62 7.41
CA GLU A 209 -40.79 -30.58 6.41
C GLU A 209 -40.33 -31.13 5.06
N LYS A 210 -39.15 -30.71 4.58
CA LYS A 210 -38.56 -31.25 3.35
C LYS A 210 -38.33 -32.76 3.46
N HIS A 211 -37.76 -33.21 4.57
CA HIS A 211 -37.52 -34.62 4.84
C HIS A 211 -38.82 -35.43 4.94
N LYS A 212 -39.88 -34.89 5.57
CA LYS A 212 -41.19 -35.51 5.63
C LYS A 212 -41.83 -35.62 4.24
N ASN A 213 -41.73 -34.56 3.43
CA ASN A 213 -42.22 -34.54 2.06
C ASN A 213 -41.44 -35.54 1.17
N GLU A 214 -40.13 -35.71 1.40
CA GLU A 214 -39.33 -36.72 0.70
C GLU A 214 -39.69 -38.14 1.15
N ILE A 215 -39.91 -38.37 2.44
CA ILE A 215 -40.39 -39.66 2.96
C ILE A 215 -41.78 -39.99 2.42
N GLU A 216 -42.69 -39.02 2.34
CA GLU A 216 -44.04 -39.21 1.83
C GLU A 216 -44.00 -39.58 0.34
N LYS A 217 -43.17 -38.89 -0.45
CA LYS A 217 -42.86 -39.30 -1.83
C LYS A 217 -42.30 -40.72 -1.88
N LEU A 218 -41.38 -41.10 -0.99
CA LEU A 218 -40.79 -42.44 -0.93
C LEU A 218 -41.80 -43.52 -0.50
N LYS A 219 -42.80 -43.19 0.31
CA LYS A 219 -43.88 -44.10 0.74
C LYS A 219 -44.91 -44.37 -0.35
N ASP A 220 -45.16 -43.40 -1.23
CA ASP A 220 -46.05 -43.55 -2.39
C ASP A 220 -45.40 -44.35 -3.54
N LEU A 221 -44.08 -44.59 -3.47
CA LEU A 221 -43.39 -45.47 -4.41
C LEU A 221 -43.56 -46.94 -3.99
N ASP A 222 -44.12 -47.75 -4.89
CA ASP A 222 -44.30 -49.19 -4.67
C ASP A 222 -42.93 -49.93 -4.73
N LEU A 223 -42.31 -50.08 -3.56
CA LEU A 223 -40.99 -50.70 -3.36
C LEU A 223 -41.03 -52.24 -3.43
N SER A 224 -42.20 -52.83 -3.65
CA SER A 224 -42.41 -54.27 -3.76
C SER A 224 -41.56 -54.91 -4.87
N GLN A 225 -41.26 -54.17 -5.95
CA GLN A 225 -40.38 -54.60 -7.03
C GLN A 225 -38.89 -54.67 -6.64
N TYR A 226 -38.47 -54.10 -5.50
CA TYR A 226 -37.08 -54.14 -5.02
C TYR A 226 -36.89 -55.05 -3.81
N ILE A 227 -37.95 -55.68 -3.29
CA ILE A 227 -37.84 -56.68 -2.22
C ILE A 227 -37.04 -57.88 -2.75
N ILE A 228 -35.86 -58.09 -2.19
CA ILE A 228 -35.08 -59.31 -2.39
C ILE A 228 -35.71 -60.35 -1.48
N ARG A 229 -36.32 -61.40 -2.07
CA ARG A 229 -36.85 -62.53 -1.29
C ARG A 229 -35.68 -63.41 -0.82
N GLY A 230 -35.62 -63.69 0.47
CA GLY A 230 -34.74 -64.67 1.09
C GLY A 230 -35.16 -64.87 2.55
N ASP A 231 -35.14 -66.10 3.04
CA ASP A 231 -35.41 -66.42 4.45
C ASP A 231 -34.22 -65.99 5.31
N ASP A 232 -34.45 -65.61 6.58
CA ASP A 232 -33.41 -65.12 7.50
C ASP A 232 -32.25 -66.11 7.68
N GLU A 233 -32.49 -67.40 7.46
CA GLU A 233 -31.48 -68.46 7.50
C GLU A 233 -30.54 -68.43 6.29
N GLU A 234 -31.06 -68.15 5.09
CA GLU A 234 -30.27 -68.05 3.85
C GLU A 234 -29.38 -66.81 3.84
N TRP A 235 -29.87 -65.70 4.40
CA TRP A 235 -29.10 -64.48 4.55
C TRP A 235 -27.93 -64.65 5.53
N ASN A 236 -28.13 -65.34 6.65
CA ASN A 236 -27.06 -65.59 7.62
C ASN A 236 -25.96 -66.51 7.07
N GLU A 237 -26.30 -67.53 6.27
CA GLU A 237 -25.29 -68.35 5.59
C GLU A 237 -24.46 -67.55 4.58
N VAL A 238 -25.09 -66.64 3.85
CA VAL A 238 -24.41 -65.86 2.82
C VAL A 238 -23.57 -64.73 3.43
N LEU A 239 -24.06 -64.08 4.49
CA LEU A 239 -23.31 -63.05 5.23
C LEU A 239 -22.14 -63.62 6.04
N SER A 240 -22.22 -64.88 6.48
CA SER A 240 -21.08 -65.53 7.15
C SER A 240 -20.00 -66.03 6.16
N LYS A 241 -20.37 -66.37 4.92
CA LYS A 241 -19.42 -66.72 3.84
C LYS A 241 -18.82 -65.49 3.14
N ALA A 242 -19.56 -64.39 3.10
CA ALA A 242 -19.10 -63.11 2.55
C ALA A 242 -18.48 -62.27 3.68
N GLY A 243 -17.15 -62.30 3.81
CA GLY A 243 -16.43 -61.46 4.79
C GLY A 243 -16.73 -59.97 4.64
N GLN A 244 -16.37 -59.18 5.67
CA GLN A 244 -16.79 -57.78 5.88
C GLN A 244 -16.62 -56.80 4.70
N ASP A 245 -15.87 -57.16 3.66
CA ASP A 245 -15.58 -56.33 2.46
C ASP A 245 -16.16 -56.88 1.14
N ALA A 246 -17.18 -57.75 1.17
CA ALA A 246 -17.81 -58.24 -0.06
C ALA A 246 -18.71 -57.18 -0.71
N SER A 247 -18.33 -56.67 -1.90
CA SER A 247 -19.11 -55.64 -2.61
C SER A 247 -20.32 -56.19 -3.39
N VAL A 248 -20.40 -57.51 -3.59
CA VAL A 248 -21.51 -58.17 -4.29
C VAL A 248 -21.84 -59.49 -3.61
N VAL A 249 -23.11 -59.65 -3.26
CA VAL A 249 -23.66 -60.85 -2.62
C VAL A 249 -24.81 -61.39 -3.48
N SER A 250 -24.77 -62.68 -3.84
CA SER A 250 -25.77 -63.30 -4.73
C SER A 250 -26.57 -64.37 -4.00
N LEU A 251 -27.89 -64.19 -3.94
CA LEU A 251 -28.86 -65.21 -3.53
C LEU A 251 -29.49 -65.85 -4.76
N LYS A 252 -29.70 -67.18 -4.74
CA LYS A 252 -30.42 -67.87 -5.81
C LYS A 252 -31.91 -67.58 -5.66
N SER A 253 -32.54 -67.05 -6.71
CA SER A 253 -33.99 -66.84 -6.73
C SER A 253 -34.65 -67.88 -7.64
N ASP A 254 -35.57 -68.68 -7.08
CA ASP A 254 -36.17 -69.83 -7.79
C ASP A 254 -37.31 -69.49 -8.75
N LYS A 255 -37.63 -68.21 -8.97
CA LYS A 255 -38.59 -67.78 -10.02
C LYS A 255 -38.16 -66.51 -10.74
N LYS A 256 -38.09 -66.60 -12.07
CA LYS A 256 -37.82 -65.49 -13.00
C LYS A 256 -38.90 -64.40 -12.87
N ARG A 257 -38.53 -63.17 -12.49
CA ARG A 257 -39.45 -62.01 -12.50
C ARG A 257 -39.99 -61.78 -13.91
N LYS A 258 -41.30 -61.56 -14.05
CA LYS A 258 -41.86 -60.97 -15.27
C LYS A 258 -41.52 -59.48 -15.27
N ALA A 259 -40.83 -59.00 -16.31
CA ALA A 259 -40.59 -57.59 -16.52
C ALA A 259 -41.87 -56.97 -17.14
N GLU A 260 -42.62 -56.22 -16.35
CA GLU A 260 -43.56 -55.24 -16.90
C GLU A 260 -42.82 -53.93 -17.13
N VAL A 261 -42.82 -53.48 -18.39
CA VAL A 261 -42.25 -52.22 -18.83
C VAL A 261 -43.24 -51.11 -18.50
N THR A 262 -43.04 -50.40 -17.41
CA THR A 262 -43.58 -49.03 -17.26
C THR A 262 -42.46 -48.04 -17.53
N ALA A 263 -42.57 -47.36 -18.66
CA ALA A 263 -41.63 -46.35 -19.11
C ALA A 263 -41.67 -45.11 -18.19
N GLY A 264 -40.68 -44.96 -17.32
CA GLY A 264 -40.33 -43.69 -16.68
C GLY A 264 -39.38 -42.86 -17.57
N PRO A 265 -39.39 -41.52 -17.45
CA PRO A 265 -38.81 -40.63 -18.46
C PRO A 265 -37.28 -40.70 -18.50
N ARG A 266 -36.73 -40.90 -19.72
CA ARG A 266 -35.30 -40.83 -20.03
C ARG A 266 -34.74 -39.44 -19.70
N GLN A 267 -33.87 -39.35 -18.69
CA GLN A 267 -32.93 -38.23 -18.58
C GLN A 267 -31.64 -38.57 -19.33
N GLU A 268 -31.46 -37.98 -20.51
CA GLU A 268 -30.21 -38.02 -21.26
C GLU A 268 -29.12 -37.20 -20.54
N LYS A 269 -28.17 -37.86 -19.88
CA LYS A 269 -26.89 -37.23 -19.48
C LYS A 269 -25.88 -37.37 -20.63
N LYS A 270 -25.69 -36.29 -21.40
CA LYS A 270 -24.61 -36.17 -22.40
C LYS A 270 -23.25 -36.10 -21.72
N PHE A 271 -22.49 -37.19 -21.74
CA PHE A 271 -21.05 -37.19 -21.45
C PHE A 271 -20.26 -36.82 -22.72
N LYS A 272 -19.64 -35.63 -22.75
CA LYS A 272 -18.64 -35.26 -23.77
C LYS A 272 -17.30 -35.94 -23.46
N LYS A 273 -16.92 -36.96 -24.22
CA LYS A 273 -15.52 -37.44 -24.29
C LYS A 273 -14.79 -36.71 -25.42
N LYS A 274 -13.69 -36.02 -25.08
CA LYS A 274 -12.74 -35.43 -26.05
C LYS A 274 -11.97 -36.56 -26.76
N ASN A 275 -11.96 -36.53 -28.09
CA ASN A 275 -11.15 -37.42 -28.94
C ASN A 275 -9.67 -37.02 -28.91
N PRO A 276 -8.73 -37.98 -28.88
CA PRO A 276 -7.36 -37.79 -29.35
C PRO A 276 -7.20 -38.50 -30.71
N LYS A 277 -6.83 -37.78 -31.78
CA LYS A 277 -6.15 -38.39 -32.92
C LYS A 277 -5.13 -37.44 -33.54
N LEU A 278 -3.88 -37.89 -33.46
CA LEU A 278 -2.73 -37.47 -34.25
C LEU A 278 -3.08 -37.38 -35.74
N LYS A 279 -2.55 -36.36 -36.42
CA LYS A 279 -2.19 -36.44 -37.83
C LYS A 279 -0.79 -35.86 -38.02
N LEU A 280 0.15 -36.75 -38.37
CA LEU A 280 1.35 -36.41 -39.13
C LEU A 280 0.92 -35.61 -40.38
N LYS A 281 1.63 -34.52 -40.65
CA LYS A 281 1.85 -34.04 -42.02
C LYS A 281 3.34 -34.10 -42.30
N LYS A 282 3.62 -34.55 -43.52
CA LYS A 282 4.90 -34.46 -44.23
C LYS A 282 5.47 -33.06 -44.16
#